data_AF-A0AA88V3G5-F1
#
_entry.id   AF-A0AA88V3G5-F1
#
_cell.length_a   1.000
_cell.length_b   1.000
_cell.length_c   1.000
_cell.angle_alpha   90.00
_cell.angle_beta   90.00
_cell.angle_gamma   90.00
#
_symmetry.space_group_name_H-M   'P 1'
#
loop_
_entity.id
_entity.type
_entity.pdbx_description
1 polymer ?
#
loop_
_entity_poly.entity_id
_entity_poly.type
_entity_poly.pdbx_seq_one_letter_code
_entity_poly.pdbx_strand_id
1 'polypeptide(L)'
;MGSDLKKWPVAFVVAATVLNSPFAAQAQPQVPCFFIFGDSLVDNGNNNIVPLARANYRPYGIDFPAGPIGRFSNVNNNDANKV
;
A
#
# COMPACT_ATOMS: atom_id res chain seq x y z
N MET A 1 5.40 40.57 -44.52
CA MET A 1 4.48 40.27 -43.40
C MET A 1 3.82 38.92 -43.69
N GLY A 2 3.86 37.95 -42.76
CA GLY A 2 2.87 36.86 -42.77
C GLY A 2 3.32 35.39 -42.73
N SER A 3 4.29 35.00 -41.90
CA SER A 3 4.53 33.56 -41.62
C SER A 3 4.25 33.13 -40.17
N ASP A 4 3.72 34.03 -39.34
CA ASP A 4 3.56 33.78 -37.90
C ASP A 4 2.29 33.00 -37.52
N LEU A 5 1.28 32.99 -38.40
CA LEU A 5 -0.02 32.36 -38.12
C LEU A 5 0.04 30.82 -38.13
N LYS A 6 1.09 30.22 -38.70
CA LYS A 6 1.20 28.76 -38.89
C LYS A 6 1.94 28.02 -37.76
N LYS A 7 2.58 28.75 -36.85
CA LYS A 7 3.42 28.18 -35.75
C LYS A 7 2.63 27.91 -34.46
N TRP A 8 1.57 28.67 -34.23
CA TRP A 8 0.70 28.56 -33.07
C TRP A 8 -0.01 27.20 -32.91
N PRO A 9 -0.59 26.58 -33.95
CA PRO A 9 -1.23 25.27 -33.78
C PRO A 9 -0.23 24.19 -33.34
N VAL A 10 1.02 24.25 -33.82
CA VAL A 10 2.07 23.30 -33.41
C VAL A 10 2.43 23.49 -31.94
N ALA A 11 2.57 24.73 -31.47
CA ALA A 11 2.86 25.03 -30.08
C ALA A 11 1.73 24.55 -29.14
N PHE A 12 0.46 24.72 -29.54
CA PHE A 12 -0.69 24.21 -28.79
C PHE A 12 -0.73 22.69 -28.72
N VAL A 13 -0.43 21.99 -29.82
CA VAL A 13 -0.36 20.52 -29.82
C VAL A 13 0.75 20.03 -28.90
N VAL A 14 1.94 20.64 -28.95
CA VAL A 14 3.05 20.30 -28.05
C VAL A 14 2.66 20.55 -26.59
N ALA A 15 2.10 21.71 -26.25
CA ALA A 15 1.65 22.02 -24.90
C ALA A 15 0.58 21.03 -24.40
N ALA A 16 -0.40 20.69 -25.24
CA ALA A 16 -1.43 19.71 -24.90
C ALA A 16 -0.83 18.32 -24.63
N THR A 17 0.15 17.87 -25.42
CA THR A 17 0.80 16.57 -25.19
C THR A 17 1.64 16.54 -23.91
N VAL A 18 2.30 17.65 -23.55
CA VAL A 18 3.08 17.75 -22.30
C VAL A 18 2.16 17.76 -21.08
N LEU A 19 1.05 18.52 -21.14
CA LEU A 19 0.09 18.64 -20.04
C LEU A 19 -0.71 17.35 -19.77
N ASN A 20 -0.84 16.47 -20.77
CA ASN A 20 -1.51 15.18 -20.62
C ASN A 20 -0.53 14.01 -20.43
N SER A 21 0.77 14.27 -20.31
CA SER A 21 1.75 13.22 -20.05
C SER A 21 1.65 12.76 -18.59
N PRO A 22 1.47 11.46 -18.32
CA PRO A 22 1.44 10.96 -16.96
C PRO A 22 2.87 10.95 -16.41
N PHE A 23 3.28 12.03 -15.74
CA PHE A 23 4.46 12.05 -14.86
C PHE A 23 4.12 11.34 -13.54
N ALA A 24 3.83 10.05 -13.61
CA ALA A 24 3.69 9.20 -12.44
C ALA A 24 4.86 8.22 -12.42
N ALA A 25 5.87 8.51 -11.60
CA ALA A 25 6.91 7.53 -11.29
C ALA A 25 6.26 6.43 -10.44
N GLN A 26 5.84 5.33 -11.08
CA GLN A 26 5.29 4.18 -10.39
C GLN A 26 6.45 3.38 -9.79
N ALA A 27 6.81 3.69 -8.54
CA ALA A 27 7.81 2.92 -7.80
C ALA A 27 7.27 1.50 -7.55
N GLN A 28 7.81 0.53 -8.26
CA GLN A 28 7.49 -0.87 -8.02
C GLN A 28 8.24 -1.37 -6.77
N PRO A 29 7.58 -2.14 -5.89
CA PRO A 29 8.25 -2.79 -4.78
C PRO A 29 9.42 -3.63 -5.30
N GLN A 30 10.63 -3.37 -4.80
CA GLN A 30 11.83 -4.13 -5.19
C GLN A 30 11.75 -5.59 -4.75
N VAL A 31 10.93 -5.88 -3.74
CA VAL A 31 10.68 -7.23 -3.26
C VAL A 31 9.17 -7.42 -3.12
N PRO A 32 8.55 -8.17 -4.03
CA PRO A 32 7.10 -8.35 -4.03
C PRO A 32 6.60 -9.32 -2.95
N CYS A 33 7.49 -10.11 -2.33
CA CYS A 33 7.15 -11.10 -1.33
C CYS A 33 8.33 -11.42 -0.40
N PHE A 34 8.04 -11.61 0.89
CA PHE A 34 8.99 -12.08 1.90
C PHE A 34 8.39 -13.24 2.69
N PHE A 35 9.24 -14.19 3.08
CA PHE A 35 8.89 -15.23 4.04
C PHE A 35 9.43 -14.85 5.42
N ILE A 36 8.54 -14.78 6.41
CA ILE A 36 8.89 -14.37 7.78
C ILE A 36 8.74 -15.59 8.67
N PHE A 37 9.83 -15.94 9.36
CA PHE A 37 9.87 -17.02 10.34
C PHE A 37 10.10 -16.42 11.73
N GLY A 38 9.42 -16.94 12.74
CA GLY A 38 9.59 -16.49 14.13
C GLY A 38 8.46 -16.96 15.04
N ASP A 39 8.29 -16.25 16.15
CA ASP A 39 7.25 -16.52 17.16
C ASP A 39 6.01 -15.61 16.99
N SER A 40 5.16 -15.59 18.02
CA SER A 40 3.97 -14.75 18.15
C SER A 40 4.12 -13.27 17.76
N LEU A 41 5.30 -12.66 17.93
CA LEU A 41 5.54 -11.25 17.63
C LEU A 41 5.48 -10.95 16.14
N VAL A 42 5.85 -11.93 15.31
CA VAL A 42 5.85 -11.80 13.85
C VAL A 42 4.69 -12.56 13.20
N ASP A 43 3.86 -13.23 13.99
CA ASP A 43 2.69 -13.93 13.51
C ASP A 43 1.60 -12.96 13.02
N ASN A 44 1.05 -13.28 11.84
CA ASN A 44 -0.04 -12.55 11.22
C ASN A 44 -1.39 -13.28 11.34
N GLY A 45 -1.55 -14.10 12.38
CA GLY A 45 -2.75 -14.90 12.59
C GLY A 45 -2.73 -16.25 11.90
N ASN A 46 -1.55 -16.76 11.53
CA ASN A 46 -1.40 -18.15 11.06
C ASN A 46 -1.87 -19.15 12.14
N ASN A 47 -1.73 -18.78 13.42
CA ASN A 47 -2.19 -19.62 14.53
C ASN A 47 -3.72 -19.73 14.65
N ASN A 48 -4.51 -19.05 13.81
CA ASN A 48 -5.96 -19.32 13.73
C ASN A 48 -6.26 -20.74 13.21
N ILE A 49 -5.32 -21.34 12.47
CA ILE A 49 -5.44 -22.69 11.90
C ILE A 49 -5.10 -23.77 12.95
N VAL A 50 -4.27 -23.45 13.95
CA VAL A 50 -3.79 -24.42 14.96
C VAL A 50 -4.21 -23.99 16.37
N PRO A 51 -5.01 -24.77 17.12
CA PRO A 51 -5.72 -24.27 18.30
C PRO A 51 -4.86 -23.97 19.54
N LEU A 52 -3.59 -24.38 19.58
CA LEU A 52 -2.75 -24.25 20.78
C LEU A 52 -2.38 -22.81 21.15
N ALA A 53 -2.43 -21.86 20.20
CA ALA A 53 -1.94 -20.49 20.43
C ALA A 53 -2.75 -19.44 19.65
N ARG A 54 -4.07 -19.37 19.85
CA ARG A 54 -4.93 -18.39 19.15
C ARG A 54 -5.01 -17.07 19.89
N ALA A 55 -4.66 -15.95 19.26
CA ALA A 55 -4.82 -14.62 19.86
C ALA A 55 -6.23 -14.00 19.66
N ASN A 56 -7.28 -14.81 19.63
CA ASN A 56 -8.67 -14.34 19.44
C ASN A 56 -9.38 -14.00 20.76
N TYR A 57 -8.68 -13.31 21.67
CA TYR A 57 -9.18 -12.96 22.99
C TYR A 57 -8.56 -11.65 23.49
N ARG A 58 -9.21 -11.00 24.47
CA ARG A 58 -8.69 -9.76 25.08
C ARG A 58 -7.37 -10.02 25.81
N PRO A 59 -6.36 -9.13 25.73
CA PRO A 59 -6.45 -7.74 25.30
C PRO A 59 -6.21 -7.48 23.81
N TYR A 60 -6.06 -8.52 22.98
CA TYR A 60 -5.69 -8.36 21.57
C TYR A 60 -6.82 -7.80 20.72
N GLY A 61 -6.49 -6.88 19.80
CA GLY A 61 -7.45 -6.23 18.91
C GLY A 61 -8.61 -5.51 19.60
N ILE A 62 -8.41 -5.01 20.82
CA ILE A 62 -9.43 -4.28 21.58
C ILE A 62 -9.81 -2.95 20.91
N ASP A 63 -8.90 -2.36 20.13
CA ASP A 63 -9.15 -1.11 19.40
C ASP A 63 -9.78 -1.34 18.02
N PHE A 64 -9.97 -2.61 17.60
CA PHE A 64 -10.62 -2.92 16.33
C PHE A 64 -12.13 -3.06 16.49
N PRO A 65 -12.94 -2.36 15.67
CA PRO A 65 -14.40 -2.50 15.71
C PRO A 65 -14.91 -3.93 15.51
N ALA A 66 -14.16 -4.75 14.75
CA ALA A 66 -14.46 -6.16 14.50
C ALA A 66 -13.88 -7.11 15.57
N GLY A 67 -13.15 -6.59 16.56
CA GLY A 67 -12.50 -7.37 17.60
C GLY A 67 -11.17 -8.03 17.18
N PRO A 68 -10.71 -9.04 17.94
CA PRO A 68 -9.43 -9.72 17.71
C PRO A 68 -9.34 -10.36 16.32
N ILE A 69 -8.22 -10.15 15.62
CA ILE A 69 -7.95 -10.70 14.27
C ILE A 69 -6.93 -11.86 14.26
N GLY A 70 -6.57 -12.38 15.43
CA GLY A 70 -5.59 -13.47 15.56
C GLY A 70 -4.14 -13.03 15.69
N ARG A 71 -3.87 -11.73 15.87
CA ARG A 71 -2.55 -11.19 16.18
C ARG A 71 -2.33 -11.05 17.68
N PHE A 72 -1.12 -11.33 18.14
CA PHE A 72 -0.69 -11.10 19.52
C PHE A 72 -0.38 -9.63 19.80
N SER A 73 -1.14 -8.71 19.20
CA SER A 73 -1.00 -7.28 19.36
C SER A 73 -2.34 -6.57 19.12
N ASN A 74 -2.33 -5.26 19.30
CA ASN A 74 -3.45 -4.38 19.00
C ASN A 74 -3.16 -3.51 17.76
N VAL A 75 -2.31 -4.02 16.86
CA VAL A 75 -1.87 -3.32 15.64
C VAL A 75 -2.47 -4.01 14.42
N ASN A 76 -3.00 -3.22 13.49
CA ASN A 76 -3.57 -3.76 12.26
C ASN A 76 -2.48 -3.95 11.20
N ASN A 77 -2.69 -4.87 10.27
CA ASN A 77 -1.77 -5.14 9.17
C ASN A 77 -1.57 -3.98 8.21
N ASN A 78 -2.60 -3.16 8.03
CA ASN A 78 -2.62 -2.08 7.07
C ASN A 78 -1.84 -0.84 7.58
N ASP A 79 -1.55 -0.80 8.88
CA ASP A 79 -0.72 0.20 9.55
C ASP A 79 0.77 -0.15 9.47
N ALA A 80 1.13 -1.36 9.01
CA ALA A 80 2.52 -1.75 8.84
C ALA A 80 3.28 -0.90 7.80
N ASN A 81 2.56 -0.13 6.98
CA ASN A 81 3.10 0.85 6.03
C ASN A 81 3.13 2.29 6.56
N LYS A 82 2.85 2.52 7.86
CA LYS A 82 2.93 3.86 8.50
C LYS A 82 4.21 4.12 9.29
N VAL A 83 5.19 3.22 9.20
CA VAL A 83 6.56 3.40 9.73
C VAL A 83 7.53 3.66 8.59
#